data_AF-A0A956Q6I3-F1
#
_entry.id   AF-A0A956Q6I3-F1
#
_cell.length_a   1.000
_cell.length_b   1.000
_cell.length_c   1.000
_cell.angle_alpha   90.00
_cell.angle_beta   90.00
_cell.angle_gamma   90.00
#
_symmetry.space_group_name_H-M   'P 1'
#
loop_
_entity.id
_entity.type
_entity.pdbx_description
1 polymer ?
#
loop_
_entity_poly.entity_id
_entity_poly.type
_entity_poly.pdbx_seq_one_letter_code
_entity_poly.pdbx_strand_id
1 'polypeptide(L)' 'METIDITGARTHNLKNVDLTIPRNRLVVFTGVSGSGKSSLAFDTIYAEGQ' A
#
# COMPACT_ATOMS: atom_id res chain seq x y z
N MET A 1 -16.02 1.94 10.83
CA MET A 1 -14.70 1.31 11.10
C MET A 1 -13.66 2.23 10.49
N GLU A 2 -12.55 2.49 11.18
CA GLU A 2 -11.53 3.43 10.70
C GLU A 2 -10.60 2.76 9.66
N THR A 3 -10.27 3.47 8.58
CA THR A 3 -9.52 2.94 7.43
C THR A 3 -8.42 3.91 6.96
N ILE A 4 -7.47 3.38 6.20
CA ILE A 4 -6.52 4.13 5.38
C ILE A 4 -6.90 3.86 3.94
N ASP A 5 -7.30 4.90 3.22
CA ASP A 5 -7.67 4.81 1.82
C ASP A 5 -6.53 5.32 0.95
N ILE A 6 -6.07 4.45 0.04
CA ILE A 6 -5.05 4.75 -0.95
C ILE A 6 -5.75 4.81 -2.31
N THR A 7 -5.66 5.95 -2.98
CA THR A 7 -6.20 6.14 -4.33
C THR A 7 -5.11 6.52 -5.30
N GLY A 8 -4.99 5.77 -6.39
CA GLY A 8 -4.13 6.07 -7.52
C GLY A 8 -2.64 5.84 -7.25
N ALA A 9 -2.27 4.86 -6.41
CA ALA A 9 -0.87 4.57 -6.13
C ALA A 9 -0.11 4.17 -7.40
N ARG A 10 0.95 4.92 -7.72
CA ARG A 10 1.75 4.81 -8.95
C ARG A 10 3.26 4.74 -8.72
N THR A 11 3.67 4.61 -7.45
CA THR A 11 5.09 4.54 -7.07
C THR A 11 5.75 3.32 -7.72
N HIS A 12 6.91 3.52 -8.35
CA HIS A 12 7.64 2.50 -9.12
C HIS A 12 6.77 1.82 -10.19
N ASN A 13 6.47 0.52 -10.01
CA ASN A 13 5.73 -0.29 -10.98
C ASN A 13 4.26 -0.47 -10.60
N LEU A 14 3.75 0.25 -9.61
CA LEU A 14 2.34 0.22 -9.25
C LEU A 14 1.48 0.81 -10.38
N LYS A 15 0.42 0.10 -10.75
CA LYS A 15 -0.40 0.41 -11.92
C LYS A 15 -1.68 1.14 -11.54
N ASN A 16 -1.56 2.32 -10.93
CA ASN A 16 -2.69 3.11 -10.45
C ASN A 16 -3.61 2.29 -9.52
N VAL A 17 -3.04 1.81 -8.42
CA VAL A 17 -3.73 0.90 -7.50
C VAL A 17 -4.55 1.69 -6.49
N ASP A 18 -5.81 1.30 -6.34
CA ASP A 18 -6.72 1.77 -5.29
C ASP A 18 -6.90 0.65 -4.26
N LEU A 19 -6.77 0.96 -2.96
CA LEU A 19 -7.09 0.01 -1.89
C LEU A 19 -7.49 0.70 -0.59
N THR A 20 -8.21 -0.04 0.24
CA THR A 20 -8.61 0.36 1.59
C THR A 20 -8.02 -0.61 2.59
N ILE A 21 -7.28 -0.09 3.58
CA ILE A 21 -6.65 -0.86 4.65
C ILE A 21 -7.38 -0.57 5.97
N PRO A 22 -7.85 -1.58 6.71
CA PRO A 22 -8.44 -1.36 8.02
C PRO A 22 -7.38 -0.89 9.02
N ARG A 23 -7.65 0.18 9.77
CA ARG A 23 -6.77 0.63 10.86
C ARG A 23 -6.87 -0.30 12.06
N ASN A 24 -5.81 -0.29 12.88
CA ASN A 24 -5.71 -1.07 14.12
C ASN A 24 -5.85 -2.58 13.90
N ARG A 25 -5.35 -3.07 12.75
CA ARG A 25 -5.34 -4.48 12.38
C ARG A 25 -3.95 -4.87 11.89
N LEU A 26 -3.59 -6.13 12.09
CA LEU A 26 -2.43 -6.73 11.43
C LEU A 26 -2.81 -7.05 9.98
N VAL A 27 -2.20 -6.36 9.04
CA VAL A 27 -2.41 -6.53 7.60
C VAL A 27 -1.12 -7.02 6.96
N VAL A 28 -1.21 -8.02 6.09
CA VAL A 28 -0.05 -8.64 5.45
C VAL A 28 -0.13 -8.43 3.94
N PHE A 29 0.92 -7.84 3.36
CA PHE A 29 1.09 -7.77 1.91
C PHE A 29 1.88 -8.99 1.42
N THR A 30 1.31 -9.75 0.48
CA THR A 30 1.93 -10.97 -0.09
C THR A 30 1.90 -10.94 -1.62
N GLY A 31 2.67 -11.83 -2.25
CA GLY A 31 2.85 -11.91 -3.70
C GLY A 31 4.30 -12.14 -4.12
N VAL A 32 4.49 -12.53 -5.39
CA VAL A 32 5.80 -12.85 -5.98
C VAL A 32 6.81 -11.70 -5.90
N SER A 33 8.10 -11.99 -5.95
CA SER A 33 9.14 -10.94 -6.01
C SER A 33 8.88 -9.98 -7.18
N GLY A 34 9.09 -8.67 -6.96
CA GLY A 34 8.83 -7.64 -7.97
C GLY A 34 7.36 -7.22 -8.15
N SER A 35 6.40 -7.80 -7.42
CA SER A 35 4.97 -7.48 -7.58
C SER A 35 4.52 -6.08 -7.09
N GLY A 36 5.42 -5.27 -6.54
CA GLY A 36 5.10 -3.93 -6.02
C GLY A 36 4.72 -3.86 -4.54
N LYS A 37 4.86 -4.95 -3.76
CA LYS A 37 4.56 -4.96 -2.31
C LYS A 37 5.35 -3.91 -1.53
N SER A 38 6.67 -3.88 -1.71
CA SER A 38 7.55 -2.94 -1.00
C SER A 38 7.26 -1.50 -1.44
N SER A 39 7.01 -1.30 -2.74
CA SER A 39 6.63 0.00 -3.29
C SER A 39 5.33 0.54 -2.69
N LEU A 40 4.37 -0.34 -2.42
CA LEU A 40 3.12 0.05 -1.78
C LEU A 40 3.30 0.27 -0.26
N ALA A 41 3.90 -0.69 0.44
CA ALA A 41 3.98 -0.67 1.90
C ALA A 41 4.98 0.37 2.42
N PHE A 42 6.18 0.43 1.85
CA PHE A 42 7.26 1.30 2.33
C PHE A 42 7.30 2.61 1.55
N ASP A 43 7.43 2.52 0.23
CA ASP A 43 7.71 3.71 -0.59
C ASP A 43 6.48 4.59 -0.82
N THR A 44 5.28 4.09 -0.49
CA THR A 44 4.02 4.85 -0.57
C THR A 44 3.43 5.04 0.82
N ILE A 45 2.93 3.97 1.46
CA ILE A 45 2.16 4.10 2.72
C ILE A 45 3.03 4.62 3.88
N TYR A 46 4.20 4.03 4.10
CA TYR A 46 5.08 4.46 5.19
C TYR A 46 5.68 5.85 4.93
N ALA A 47 6.10 6.13 3.69
CA ALA A 47 6.69 7.42 3.32
C ALA A 47 5.72 8.60 3.50
N GLU A 48 4.45 8.45 3.10
CA GLU A 48 3.41 9.48 3.27
C GLU A 48 2.93 9.63 4.73
N GLY A 49 3.19 8.63 5.58
CA GLY A 49 2.82 8.65 6.99
C GLY A 49 3.85 9.30 7.92
N GLN A 50 5.00 9.76 7.39
CA GLN A 50 5.99 10.58 8.10
C GLN A 50 5.60 12.05 8.10
#